data_AF-A0A9Q1B1Z6-F1
#
_entry.id   AF-A0A9Q1B1Z6-F1
#
_cell.length_a   1.000
_cell.length_b   1.000
_cell.length_c   1.000
_cell.angle_alpha   90.00
_cell.angle_beta   90.00
_cell.angle_gamma   90.00
#
_symmetry.space_group_name_H-M   'P 1'
#
loop_
_entity.id
_entity.type
_entity.pdbx_description
1 polymer ?
#
loop_
_entity_poly.entity_id
_entity_poly.type
_entity_poly.pdbx_seq_one_letter_code
_entity_poly.pdbx_strand_id
1 'polypeptide(L)'
;MTPLRRILPNKKRDEVNGFFINAIKKMITSREQQDPNQRRRDFLQLMLDARSSTNDVIMEHLDGVSPAEVSIRKSQTAANQALPRKQRQRLSDDEIAGQASLFLVAGYETTNSALSFATYLLATHPECQERLLQEVDDFFKEHQKKPELSEYESKRKR
;
A
#
# COMPACT_ATOMS: atom_id res chain seq x y z
N MET A 1 -5.67 -30.49 -26.79
CA MET A 1 -4.67 -29.47 -26.39
C MET A 1 -4.83 -29.21 -24.90
N THR A 2 -4.12 -29.97 -24.06
CA THR A 2 -4.19 -29.80 -22.59
C THR A 2 -3.30 -28.61 -22.21
N PRO A 3 -3.80 -27.60 -21.48
CA PRO A 3 -3.02 -26.41 -21.18
C PRO A 3 -1.77 -26.76 -20.36
N LEU A 4 -0.62 -26.19 -20.76
CA LEU A 4 0.72 -26.35 -20.15
C LEU A 4 0.74 -26.11 -18.62
N ARG A 5 -0.25 -25.37 -18.09
CA ARG A 5 -0.46 -25.17 -16.65
C ARG A 5 -0.63 -26.47 -15.85
N ARG A 6 -1.07 -27.56 -16.49
CA ARG A 6 -1.22 -28.89 -15.85
C ARG A 6 0.08 -29.70 -15.82
N ILE A 7 1.09 -29.34 -16.61
CA ILE A 7 2.34 -30.11 -16.78
C ILE A 7 3.42 -29.66 -15.78
N LEU A 8 3.38 -28.41 -15.29
CA LEU A 8 4.33 -27.91 -14.28
C LEU A 8 3.61 -27.06 -13.21
N PRO A 9 3.06 -27.66 -12.15
CA PRO A 9 2.57 -26.92 -10.99
C PRO A 9 3.73 -26.20 -10.30
N ASN A 10 3.67 -24.87 -10.19
CA ASN A 10 4.68 -24.07 -9.49
C ASN A 10 4.34 -23.92 -8.01
N LYS A 11 4.49 -25.02 -7.27
CA LYS A 11 4.14 -25.16 -5.86
C LYS A 11 4.69 -24.02 -4.97
N LYS A 12 5.93 -23.58 -5.21
CA LYS A 12 6.55 -22.49 -4.44
C LYS A 12 5.86 -21.14 -4.67
N ARG A 13 5.49 -20.83 -5.92
CA ARG A 13 4.77 -19.58 -6.24
C ARG A 13 3.40 -19.57 -5.58
N ASP A 14 2.69 -20.70 -5.60
CA ASP A 14 1.37 -20.81 -5.00
C ASP A 14 1.43 -20.71 -3.47
N GLU A 15 2.46 -21.28 -2.83
CA GLU A 15 2.73 -21.13 -1.39
C GLU A 15 3.00 -19.67 -1.00
N VAL A 16 3.89 -18.99 -1.74
CA VAL A 16 4.24 -17.59 -1.46
C VAL A 16 3.05 -16.67 -1.66
N ASN A 17 2.31 -16.81 -2.77
CA ASN A 17 1.08 -16.07 -3.00
C ASN A 17 0.07 -16.34 -1.89
N GLY A 18 -0.13 -17.60 -1.51
CA GLY A 18 -1.03 -17.99 -0.43
C GLY A 18 -0.66 -17.34 0.89
N PHE A 19 0.62 -17.29 1.24
CA PHE A 19 1.11 -16.60 2.44
C PHE A 19 0.72 -15.12 2.44
N PHE A 20 1.04 -14.39 1.38
CA PHE A 20 0.78 -12.94 1.30
C PHE A 20 -0.70 -12.61 1.30
N ILE A 21 -1.49 -13.32 0.49
CA ILE A 21 -2.95 -13.12 0.44
C ILE A 21 -3.56 -13.39 1.82
N ASN A 22 -3.15 -14.47 2.49
CA ASN A 22 -3.66 -14.79 3.82
C ASN A 22 -3.24 -13.77 4.88
N ALA A 23 -1.99 -13.26 4.81
CA ALA A 23 -1.52 -12.22 5.71
C ALA A 23 -2.34 -10.92 5.53
N ILE A 24 -2.60 -10.52 4.29
CA ILE A 24 -3.39 -9.31 3.99
C ILE A 24 -4.85 -9.50 4.42
N LYS A 25 -5.46 -10.66 4.15
CA LYS A 25 -6.81 -10.97 4.62
C LYS A 25 -6.91 -10.90 6.14
N LYS A 26 -5.95 -11.47 6.87
CA LYS A 26 -5.89 -11.35 8.34
C LYS A 26 -5.77 -9.90 8.80
N MET A 27 -4.99 -9.06 8.11
CA MET A 27 -4.91 -7.62 8.42
C MET A 27 -6.23 -6.90 8.17
N ILE A 28 -6.91 -7.20 7.06
CA ILE A 28 -8.23 -6.63 6.76
C ILE A 28 -9.22 -6.99 7.87
N THR A 29 -9.35 -8.29 8.21
CA THR A 29 -10.23 -8.75 9.28
C THR A 29 -9.89 -8.12 10.62
N SER A 30 -8.60 -8.02 10.96
CA SER A 30 -8.15 -7.38 12.20
C SER A 30 -8.57 -5.90 12.27
N ARG A 31 -8.60 -5.19 11.14
CA ARG A 31 -8.99 -3.77 11.09
C ARG A 31 -10.49 -3.58 11.14
N GLU A 32 -11.25 -4.47 10.49
CA GLU A 32 -12.71 -4.46 10.55
C GLU A 32 -13.21 -4.62 12.01
N GLN A 33 -12.49 -5.39 12.83
CA GLN A 33 -12.77 -5.58 14.26
C GLN A 33 -12.28 -4.43 15.17
N GLN A 34 -11.37 -3.58 14.70
CA GLN A 34 -10.87 -2.43 15.46
C GLN A 34 -11.85 -1.26 15.44
N ASP A 35 -11.87 -0.51 16.55
CA ASP A 35 -12.55 0.78 16.65
C ASP A 35 -12.11 1.71 15.50
N PRO A 36 -13.03 2.37 14.77
CA PRO A 36 -12.69 3.24 13.65
C PRO A 36 -11.62 4.30 13.96
N ASN A 37 -11.57 4.82 15.19
CA ASN A 37 -10.60 5.84 15.59
C ASN A 37 -9.20 5.27 15.89
N GLN A 38 -9.10 3.95 16.08
CA GLN A 38 -7.84 3.25 16.36
C GLN A 38 -7.23 2.60 15.11
N ARG A 39 -7.93 2.61 13.97
CA ARG A 39 -7.43 2.03 12.72
C ARG A 39 -6.23 2.81 12.19
N ARG A 40 -5.23 2.09 11.70
CA ARG A 40 -4.04 2.69 11.09
C ARG A 40 -4.42 3.43 9.80
N ARG A 41 -4.06 4.71 9.70
CA ARG A 41 -4.22 5.51 8.48
C ARG A 41 -3.09 5.16 7.50
N ASP A 42 -3.34 4.23 6.60
CA ASP A 42 -2.38 3.76 5.60
C ASP A 42 -3.06 3.41 4.26
N PHE A 43 -2.26 3.00 3.27
CA PHE A 43 -2.75 2.65 1.93
C PHE A 43 -3.79 1.53 1.95
N LEU A 44 -3.65 0.53 2.82
CA LEU A 44 -4.62 -0.55 2.93
C LEU A 44 -5.94 -0.05 3.55
N GLN A 45 -5.88 0.88 4.52
CA GLN A 45 -7.09 1.53 5.02
C GLN A 45 -7.76 2.39 3.94
N LEU A 46 -6.99 3.14 3.14
CA LEU A 46 -7.51 3.91 2.02
C LEU A 46 -8.26 3.02 1.00
N MET A 47 -7.74 1.83 0.70
CA MET A 47 -8.42 0.87 -0.17
C MET A 47 -9.73 0.33 0.43
N LEU A 48 -9.75 0.08 1.74
CA LEU A 48 -10.96 -0.37 2.46
C LEU A 48 -12.04 0.72 2.52
N ASP A 49 -11.64 1.99 2.65
CA ASP A 49 -12.55 3.13 2.64
C ASP A 49 -13.11 3.38 1.24
N ALA A 50 -12.29 3.21 0.20
CA ALA A 50 -12.70 3.27 -1.20
C ALA A 50 -13.66 2.12 -1.59
N ARG A 51 -13.49 0.93 -1.02
CA ARG A 51 -14.45 -0.20 -1.12
C ARG A 51 -15.82 0.15 -0.49
N SER A 52 -15.84 1.01 0.52
CA SER A 52 -17.04 1.33 1.31
C SER A 52 -17.78 2.57 0.82
N SER A 53 -17.09 3.46 0.09
CA SER A 53 -17.65 4.70 -0.43
C SER A 53 -18.70 4.43 -1.51
N THR A 54 -19.95 4.45 -1.07
CA THR A 54 -21.17 4.51 -1.89
C THR A 54 -21.56 5.98 -2.11
N ASN A 55 -20.58 6.84 -2.37
CA ASN A 55 -20.85 8.22 -2.76
C ASN A 55 -20.49 8.35 -4.24
N ASP A 56 -21.51 8.62 -5.05
CA ASP A 56 -21.36 9.14 -6.40
C ASP A 56 -20.42 10.34 -6.34
N VAL A 57 -19.13 10.13 -6.60
CA VAL A 57 -18.29 11.23 -7.08
C VAL A 57 -18.84 11.51 -8.46
N ILE A 58 -19.77 12.48 -8.52
CA ILE A 58 -20.13 13.13 -9.77
C ILE A 58 -18.80 13.70 -10.27
N MET A 59 -18.19 12.98 -11.20
CA MET A 59 -17.16 13.52 -12.04
C MET A 59 -17.89 14.51 -12.94
N GLU A 60 -18.12 15.72 -12.41
CA GLU A 60 -18.52 16.85 -13.23
C GLU A 60 -17.46 16.94 -14.31
N HIS A 61 -17.93 16.76 -15.54
CA HIS A 61 -17.10 16.85 -16.71
C HIS A 61 -16.42 18.21 -16.66
N LEU A 62 -15.09 18.22 -16.60
CA LEU A 62 -14.31 19.40 -16.95
C LEU A 62 -14.44 19.59 -18.47
N ASP A 63 -15.64 19.93 -18.93
CA ASP A 63 -15.87 20.50 -20.25
C ASP A 63 -15.45 21.97 -20.14
N GLY A 64 -14.15 22.18 -20.30
CA GLY A 64 -13.59 23.49 -20.62
C GLY A 64 -14.00 23.87 -22.05
N VAL A 65 -15.26 24.28 -22.24
CA VAL A 65 -15.70 25.01 -23.42
C VAL A 65 -16.57 26.20 -22.99
N SER A 66 -16.15 27.37 -23.48
CA SER A 66 -16.60 28.74 -23.20
C SER A 66 -18.13 28.94 -23.14
N PRO A 67 -18.66 29.85 -22.28
CA PRO A 67 -20.09 30.13 -22.13
C PRO A 67 -20.63 31.08 -23.22
N ALA A 68 -20.41 30.74 -24.48
CA ALA A 68 -21.05 31.42 -25.59
C ALA A 68 -21.41 30.40 -26.67
N GLU A 69 -22.67 30.38 -27.06
CA GLU A 69 -23.28 29.58 -28.14
C GLU A 69 -23.74 28.15 -27.78
N VAL A 70 -24.91 28.03 -27.13
CA VAL A 70 -26.03 27.22 -27.67
C VAL A 70 -27.35 27.80 -27.13
N SER A 71 -27.84 28.85 -27.80
CA SER A 71 -29.27 29.12 -27.81
C SER A 71 -29.91 28.23 -28.88
N ILE A 72 -31.15 27.81 -28.61
CA ILE A 72 -32.05 27.06 -29.51
C ILE A 72 -31.87 25.53 -29.50
N ARG A 73 -32.64 24.84 -28.64
CA ARG A 73 -33.82 24.01 -29.03
C ARG A 73 -34.39 23.27 -27.81
N LYS A 74 -35.34 23.91 -27.11
CA LYS A 74 -36.38 23.20 -26.35
C LYS A 74 -37.40 22.67 -27.35
N SER A 75 -37.34 21.39 -27.70
CA SER A 75 -38.48 20.65 -28.28
C SER A 75 -38.29 19.17 -28.00
N GLN A 76 -39.35 18.56 -27.48
CA GLN A 76 -39.42 17.20 -26.98
C GLN A 76 -39.13 16.16 -28.07
N THR A 77 -38.36 15.13 -27.76
CA THR A 77 -38.59 13.77 -28.26
C THR A 77 -37.97 12.76 -27.32
N ALA A 78 -38.81 11.83 -26.86
CA ALA A 78 -38.45 10.76 -25.97
C ALA A 78 -37.55 9.74 -26.67
N ALA A 79 -36.34 9.54 -26.15
CA ALA A 79 -35.58 8.30 -26.20
C ALA A 79 -34.50 8.39 -25.13
N ASN A 80 -34.86 8.04 -23.88
CA ASN A 80 -33.90 7.84 -22.80
C ASN A 80 -33.02 6.62 -23.15
N GLN A 81 -32.00 6.80 -23.99
CA GLN A 81 -30.83 5.94 -23.93
C GLN A 81 -29.98 6.44 -22.76
N ALA A 82 -30.35 6.00 -21.56
CA ALA A 82 -29.44 6.02 -20.45
C ALA A 82 -28.22 5.18 -20.86
N LEU A 83 -27.12 5.84 -21.19
CA LEU A 83 -25.80 5.20 -21.23
C LEU A 83 -25.69 4.35 -19.95
N PRO A 84 -25.28 3.07 -20.02
CA PRO A 84 -25.17 2.26 -18.82
C PRO A 84 -24.20 2.98 -17.89
N ARG A 85 -24.72 3.53 -16.79
CA ARG A 85 -23.89 4.06 -15.71
C ARG A 85 -22.95 2.91 -15.35
N LYS A 86 -21.67 3.05 -15.68
CA LYS A 86 -20.63 2.10 -15.31
C LYS A 86 -20.61 2.10 -13.78
N GLN A 87 -21.35 1.18 -13.18
CA GLN A 87 -21.36 0.97 -11.73
C GLN A 87 -19.90 0.84 -11.32
N ARG A 88 -19.43 1.76 -10.47
CA ARG A 88 -18.11 1.63 -9.86
C ARG A 88 -18.12 0.34 -9.05
N GLN A 89 -17.45 -0.68 -9.57
CA GLN A 89 -17.31 -1.97 -8.90
C GLN A 89 -16.47 -1.74 -7.63
N ARG A 90 -16.98 -2.27 -6.52
CA ARG A 90 -16.26 -2.26 -5.24
C ARG A 90 -15.04 -3.16 -5.37
N LEU A 91 -13.90 -2.74 -4.83
CA LEU A 91 -12.70 -3.58 -4.78
C LEU A 91 -13.00 -4.84 -3.96
N SER A 92 -12.72 -6.00 -4.56
CA SER A 92 -12.74 -7.28 -3.87
C SER A 92 -11.51 -7.44 -2.97
N ASP A 93 -11.60 -8.31 -1.95
CA ASP A 93 -10.49 -8.56 -1.04
C ASP A 93 -9.26 -9.10 -1.76
N ASP A 94 -9.45 -9.87 -2.84
CA ASP A 94 -8.36 -10.40 -3.67
C ASP A 94 -7.69 -9.29 -4.49
N GLU A 95 -8.44 -8.30 -4.99
CA GLU A 95 -7.87 -7.12 -5.65
C GLU A 95 -7.10 -6.24 -4.66
N ILE A 96 -7.65 -6.00 -3.47
CA ILE A 96 -6.98 -5.27 -2.40
C ILE A 96 -5.67 -5.98 -2.02
N ALA A 97 -5.70 -7.29 -1.89
CA ALA A 97 -4.51 -8.08 -1.58
C ALA A 97 -3.49 -8.04 -2.72
N GLY A 98 -3.93 -8.13 -3.98
CA GLY A 98 -3.07 -7.97 -5.15
C GLY A 98 -2.38 -6.60 -5.21
N GLN A 99 -3.11 -5.51 -4.94
CA GLN A 99 -2.55 -4.16 -4.89
C GLN A 99 -1.54 -4.02 -3.74
N ALA A 100 -1.84 -4.53 -2.55
CA ALA A 100 -0.90 -4.51 -1.44
C ALA A 100 0.38 -5.31 -1.72
N SER A 101 0.27 -6.47 -2.39
CA SER A 101 1.44 -7.24 -2.84
C SER A 101 2.28 -6.49 -3.87
N LEU A 102 1.65 -5.76 -4.80
CA LEU A 102 2.38 -4.95 -5.79
C LEU A 102 3.22 -3.86 -5.12
N PHE A 103 2.65 -3.15 -4.14
CA PHE A 103 3.38 -2.14 -3.37
C PHE A 103 4.59 -2.73 -2.64
N LEU A 104 4.44 -3.93 -2.06
CA LEU A 104 5.55 -4.61 -1.39
C LEU A 104 6.69 -4.92 -2.36
N VAL A 105 6.39 -5.50 -3.52
CA VAL A 105 7.41 -5.86 -4.52
C VAL A 105 8.09 -4.62 -5.08
N ALA A 106 7.32 -3.56 -5.39
CA ALA A 106 7.87 -2.30 -5.88
C ALA A 106 8.81 -1.63 -4.85
N GLY A 107 8.49 -1.72 -3.56
CA GLY A 107 9.32 -1.20 -2.48
C GLY A 107 10.50 -2.08 -2.09
N TYR A 108 10.45 -3.39 -2.41
CA TYR A 108 11.45 -4.36 -1.97
C TYR A 108 12.82 -4.11 -2.60
N GLU A 109 12.91 -4.13 -3.93
CA GLU A 109 14.20 -4.02 -4.63
C GLU A 109 14.90 -2.68 -4.39
N THR A 110 14.13 -1.60 -4.38
CA THR A 110 14.63 -0.23 -4.17
C THR A 110 15.15 -0.04 -2.74
N THR A 111 14.37 -0.43 -1.74
CA THR A 111 14.77 -0.32 -0.33
C THR A 111 15.92 -1.26 0.00
N ASN A 112 15.90 -2.50 -0.52
CA ASN A 112 16.99 -3.45 -0.32
C ASN A 112 18.31 -2.92 -0.89
N SER A 113 18.28 -2.36 -2.10
CA SER A 113 19.45 -1.74 -2.72
C SER A 113 19.96 -0.56 -1.89
N ALA A 114 19.07 0.35 -1.48
CA ALA A 114 19.42 1.50 -0.67
C ALA A 114 20.07 1.10 0.67
N LEU A 115 19.48 0.13 1.38
CA LEU A 115 20.04 -0.39 2.64
C LEU A 115 21.37 -1.11 2.43
N SER A 116 21.52 -1.86 1.34
CA SER A 116 22.78 -2.53 1.01
C SER A 116 23.91 -1.53 0.79
N PHE A 117 23.66 -0.45 0.03
CA PHE A 117 24.65 0.60 -0.16
C PHE A 117 24.91 1.40 1.14
N ALA A 118 23.86 1.76 1.87
CA ALA A 118 24.01 2.50 3.13
C ALA A 118 24.86 1.71 4.14
N THR A 119 24.58 0.43 4.33
CA THR A 119 25.34 -0.44 5.25
C THR A 119 26.77 -0.67 4.75
N TYR A 120 26.98 -0.85 3.45
CA TYR A 120 28.32 -0.93 2.86
C TYR A 120 29.15 0.34 3.11
N LEU A 121 28.56 1.52 2.88
CA LEU A 121 29.23 2.80 3.09
C LEU A 121 29.58 3.01 4.56
N LEU A 122 28.66 2.71 5.48
CA LEU A 122 28.94 2.78 6.92
C LEU A 122 30.05 1.82 7.34
N ALA A 123 30.07 0.59 6.80
CA ALA A 123 31.11 -0.39 7.12
C ALA A 123 32.50 0.00 6.58
N THR A 124 32.56 0.79 5.51
CA THR A 124 33.81 1.21 4.86
C THR A 124 34.28 2.61 5.26
N HIS A 125 33.45 3.38 5.98
CA HIS A 125 33.74 4.73 6.48
C HIS A 125 33.45 4.80 7.99
N PRO A 126 34.38 4.32 8.84
CA PRO A 126 34.18 4.23 10.29
C PRO A 126 33.83 5.57 10.94
N GLU A 127 34.35 6.68 10.43
CA GLU A 127 34.04 8.03 10.90
C GLU A 127 32.58 8.42 10.70
N CYS A 128 31.96 7.98 9.60
CA CYS A 128 30.54 8.18 9.36
C CYS A 128 29.69 7.29 10.28
N GLN A 129 30.14 6.04 10.48
CA GLN A 129 29.48 5.10 11.38
C GLN A 129 29.48 5.60 12.83
N GLU A 130 30.61 6.10 13.33
CA GLU A 130 30.74 6.61 14.68
C GLU A 130 29.88 7.85 14.91
N ARG A 131 29.85 8.77 13.93
CA ARG A 131 28.96 9.95 13.97
C ARG A 131 27.48 9.56 14.02
N LEU A 132 27.05 8.62 13.18
CA LEU A 132 25.66 8.13 13.19
C LEU A 132 25.29 7.51 14.55
N LEU A 133 26.19 6.73 15.15
CA LEU A 133 25.98 6.15 16.48
C LEU A 133 25.84 7.24 17.55
N GLN A 134 26.70 8.26 17.52
CA GLN A 134 26.62 9.41 18.44
C GLN A 134 25.27 10.13 18.30
N GLU A 135 24.82 10.42 17.08
CA GLU A 135 23.53 11.07 16.82
C GLU A 135 22.34 10.25 17.39
N VAL A 136 22.38 8.93 17.22
CA VAL A 136 21.35 8.03 17.77
C VAL A 136 21.39 8.00 19.30
N ASP A 137 22.59 7.89 19.89
CA ASP A 137 22.76 7.89 21.35
C ASP A 137 22.29 9.20 21.97
N ASP A 138 22.60 10.33 21.36
CA ASP A 138 22.22 11.66 21.84
C ASP A 138 20.70 11.87 21.75
N PHE A 139 20.06 11.46 20.66
CA PHE A 139 18.60 11.45 20.55
C PHE A 139 17.95 10.70 21.71
N PHE A 140 18.48 9.53 22.08
CA PHE A 140 17.91 8.71 23.13
C PHE A 140 18.23 9.17 24.55
N LYS A 141 19.37 9.85 24.77
CA LYS A 141 19.65 10.55 26.04
C LYS A 141 18.64 11.67 26.27
N GLU A 142 18.31 12.43 25.24
CA GLU A 142 17.39 13.56 25.32
C GLU A 142 15.92 13.12 25.53
N HIS A 143 15.50 12.02 24.90
CA HIS A 143 14.09 11.61 24.86
C HIS A 143 13.71 10.47 25.85
N GLN A 144 14.60 10.09 26.78
CA GLN A 144 14.41 9.04 27.81
C GLN A 144 13.83 7.69 27.30
N LYS A 145 14.00 7.39 26.01
CA LYS A 145 13.57 6.12 25.40
C LYS A 145 14.76 5.36 24.87
N LYS A 146 15.69 4.97 25.74
CA LYS A 146 16.82 4.16 25.29
C LYS A 146 16.28 2.88 24.61
N PRO A 147 16.62 2.59 23.35
CA PRO A 147 16.31 1.29 22.78
C PRO A 147 17.05 0.25 23.62
N GLU A 148 16.43 -0.89 23.90
CA GLU A 148 17.02 -2.01 24.63
C GLU A 148 18.19 -2.65 23.83
N LEU A 149 19.29 -1.92 23.65
CA LEU A 149 20.54 -2.42 23.08
C LEU A 149 21.49 -2.90 24.18
N SER A 150 21.28 -2.51 25.44
CA SER A 150 22.12 -2.92 26.59
C SER A 150 22.06 -4.42 26.90
N GLU A 151 21.02 -5.12 26.44
CA GLU A 151 20.92 -6.57 26.63
C GLU A 151 21.87 -7.36 25.72
N TYR A 152 22.21 -6.82 24.54
CA TYR A 152 23.06 -7.49 23.55
C TYR A 152 24.55 -7.38 23.87
N GLU A 153 25.02 -6.24 24.36
CA GLU A 153 26.42 -6.07 24.76
C GLU A 153 26.78 -6.90 26.00
N SER A 154 25.81 -7.11 26.90
CA SER A 154 25.96 -7.96 28.09
C SER A 154 26.17 -9.44 27.74
N LYS A 155 25.69 -9.89 26.57
CA LYS A 155 25.85 -11.28 26.08
C LYS A 155 27.12 -11.48 25.25
N ARG A 156 27.78 -10.41 24.79
CA ARG A 156 29.02 -10.49 24.00
C ARG A 156 30.31 -10.52 24.85
N LYS A 157 30.21 -10.22 26.15
CA LYS A 157 31.30 -10.28 27.14
C LYS A 157 31.25 -11.53 28.04
N ARG A 158 30.55 -12.58 27.63
CA ARG A 158 30.55 -13.89 28.31
C ARG A 158 31.05 -14.98 27.37
#